data_AF-A0A5P9PZT7-F1
#
_entry.id   AF-A0A5P9PZT7-F1
#
_cell.length_a   1.000
_cell.length_b   1.000
_cell.length_c   1.000
_cell.angle_alpha   90.00
_cell.angle_beta   90.00
_cell.angle_gamma   90.00
#
_symmetry.space_group_name_H-M   'P 1'
#
loop_
_entity.id
_entity.type
_entity.pdbx_description
1 polymer ?
#
loop_
_entity_poly.entity_id
_entity_poly.type
_entity_poly.pdbx_seq_one_letter_code
_entity_poly.pdbx_strand_id
1 'polypeptide(L)'
;MGGHKVDADAMASASKKMTEFAEDVTDGTKELEKSKITAKEFGEAHATHAETYTTSVATLSAAVKGYTTALTGFAANIAAGGQSYTANDQSQSSAMNNAGSN
;
A
#
# COMPACT_ATOMS: atom_id res chain seq x y z
N MET A 1 25.91 15.47 -11.70
CA MET A 1 25.47 14.17 -11.16
C MET A 1 24.30 14.43 -10.23
N GLY A 2 23.07 14.06 -10.60
CA GLY A 2 21.87 14.45 -9.84
C GLY A 2 20.53 13.85 -10.30
N GLY A 3 20.49 13.14 -11.43
CA GLY A 3 19.26 12.48 -11.91
C GLY A 3 18.79 11.37 -10.98
N HIS A 4 19.68 10.49 -10.55
CA HIS A 4 19.35 9.36 -9.68
C HIS A 4 18.89 9.78 -8.27
N LYS A 5 19.39 10.90 -7.72
CA LYS A 5 18.83 11.47 -6.49
C LYS A 5 17.37 11.92 -6.66
N VAL A 6 17.04 12.57 -7.77
CA VAL A 6 15.66 13.01 -8.07
C VAL A 6 14.74 11.79 -8.21
N ASP A 7 15.21 10.74 -8.88
CA ASP A 7 14.46 9.49 -9.03
C ASP A 7 14.25 8.79 -7.69
N ALA A 8 15.27 8.75 -6.82
CA ALA A 8 15.16 8.17 -5.47
C ALA A 8 14.19 8.93 -4.57
N ASP A 9 14.18 10.27 -4.61
CA ASP A 9 13.23 11.11 -3.87
C ASP A 9 11.78 10.89 -4.37
N ALA A 10 11.60 10.71 -5.67
CA ALA A 10 10.30 10.38 -6.27
C ALA A 10 9.82 8.98 -5.85
N MET A 11 10.71 7.99 -5.83
CA MET A 11 10.42 6.64 -5.36
C MET A 11 10.02 6.63 -3.87
N ALA A 12 10.75 7.35 -3.03
CA ALA A 12 10.42 7.48 -1.60
C ALA A 12 9.03 8.12 -1.40
N SER A 13 8.73 9.17 -2.17
CA SER A 13 7.44 9.84 -2.14
C SER A 13 6.30 8.93 -2.60
N ALA A 14 6.51 8.15 -3.67
CA ALA A 14 5.53 7.19 -4.18
C ALA A 14 5.27 6.07 -3.17
N SER A 15 6.32 5.48 -2.61
CA SER A 15 6.24 4.46 -1.56
C SER A 15 5.41 4.94 -0.38
N LYS A 16 5.70 6.14 0.14
CA LYS A 16 4.95 6.74 1.24
C LYS A 16 3.46 6.89 0.92
N LYS A 17 3.12 7.49 -0.23
CA LYS A 17 1.71 7.69 -0.63
C LYS A 17 0.95 6.37 -0.77
N MET A 18 1.61 5.32 -1.25
CA MET A 18 1.00 4.01 -1.40
C MET A 18 0.75 3.35 -0.03
N THR A 19 1.67 3.48 0.91
CA THR A 19 1.47 3.01 2.29
C THR A 19 0.34 3.77 2.97
N GLU A 20 0.32 5.10 2.89
CA GLU A 20 -0.76 5.93 3.46
C GLU A 20 -2.13 5.54 2.87
N PHE A 21 -2.21 5.37 1.55
CA PHE A 21 -3.45 4.91 0.92
C PHE A 21 -3.87 3.49 1.37
N ALA A 22 -2.91 2.58 1.52
CA ALA A 22 -3.18 1.23 2.02
C ALA A 22 -3.72 1.25 3.46
N GLU A 23 -3.19 2.14 4.30
CA GLU A 23 -3.65 2.37 5.67
C GLU A 23 -5.07 2.94 5.68
N ASP A 24 -5.32 4.01 4.92
CA ASP A 24 -6.64 4.66 4.81
C ASP A 24 -7.73 3.68 4.36
N VAL A 25 -7.44 2.87 3.33
CA VAL A 25 -8.37 1.86 2.82
C VAL A 25 -8.62 0.76 3.87
N THR A 26 -7.58 0.33 4.58
CA THR A 26 -7.70 -0.68 5.64
C THR A 26 -8.57 -0.16 6.80
N ASP A 27 -8.41 1.11 7.17
CA ASP A 27 -9.22 1.76 8.19
C ASP A 27 -10.70 1.87 7.78
N GLY A 28 -10.97 2.28 6.54
CA GLY A 28 -12.34 2.28 5.98
C GLY A 28 -12.98 0.88 5.96
N THR A 29 -12.18 -0.17 5.82
CA THR A 29 -12.66 -1.57 5.85
C THR A 29 -13.21 -1.98 7.22
N LYS A 30 -12.74 -1.35 8.31
CA LYS A 30 -13.27 -1.62 9.67
C LYS A 30 -14.75 -1.27 9.76
N GLU A 31 -15.20 -0.23 9.06
CA GLU A 31 -16.62 0.15 9.04
C GLU A 31 -17.46 -0.83 8.22
N LEU A 32 -16.88 -1.37 7.13
CA LEU A 32 -17.52 -2.42 6.33
C LEU A 32 -17.80 -3.67 7.18
N GLU A 33 -16.84 -4.09 8.02
CA GLU A 33 -16.98 -5.26 8.91
C GLU A 33 -17.96 -5.03 10.06
N LYS A 34 -18.20 -3.77 10.46
CA LYS A 34 -19.21 -3.42 11.47
C LYS A 34 -20.63 -3.47 10.92
N SER A 35 -20.80 -3.41 9.60
CA SER A 35 -22.11 -3.52 8.97
C SER A 35 -22.61 -4.97 9.13
N LYS A 36 -23.38 -5.20 10.19
CA LYS A 36 -24.08 -6.46 10.46
C LYS A 36 -25.56 -6.21 10.31
N ILE A 37 -26.13 -6.66 9.20
CA ILE A 37 -27.58 -6.67 9.00
C ILE A 37 -28.08 -8.07 9.29
N THR A 38 -29.03 -8.17 10.21
CA THR A 38 -29.70 -9.40 10.59
C THR A 38 -30.79 -9.78 9.58
N ALA A 39 -31.16 -11.06 9.53
CA ALA A 39 -32.28 -11.53 8.72
C ALA A 39 -33.59 -10.76 9.00
N LYS A 40 -33.81 -10.36 10.25
CA LYS A 40 -34.98 -9.56 10.65
C LYS A 40 -34.99 -8.17 10.01
N GLU A 41 -33.82 -7.56 9.83
CA GLU A 41 -33.68 -6.23 9.22
C GLU A 41 -33.85 -6.26 7.69
N PHE A 42 -33.65 -7.41 7.03
CA PHE A 42 -34.04 -7.62 5.64
C PHE A 42 -35.55 -7.92 5.47
N GLY A 43 -36.22 -8.40 6.52
CA GLY A 43 -37.61 -8.84 6.51
C GLY A 43 -37.76 -10.32 6.17
N GLU A 44 -38.85 -10.95 6.64
CA GLU A 44 -39.06 -12.41 6.55
C GLU A 44 -39.01 -12.97 5.13
N ALA A 45 -39.57 -12.25 4.15
CA ALA A 45 -39.56 -12.65 2.75
C ALA A 45 -38.15 -12.61 2.09
N HIS A 46 -37.20 -11.95 2.76
CA HIS A 46 -35.87 -11.62 2.24
C HIS A 46 -34.75 -12.09 3.15
N ALA A 47 -35.05 -12.94 4.15
CA ALA A 47 -34.10 -13.43 5.14
C ALA A 47 -32.82 -14.04 4.50
N THR A 48 -32.96 -14.71 3.35
CA THR A 48 -31.84 -15.30 2.59
C THR A 48 -30.85 -14.23 2.05
N HIS A 49 -31.30 -13.00 1.82
CA HIS A 49 -30.42 -11.90 1.43
C HIS A 49 -29.48 -11.47 2.56
N ALA A 50 -29.84 -11.68 3.82
CA ALA A 50 -28.95 -11.38 4.95
C ALA A 50 -27.70 -12.28 4.96
N GLU A 51 -27.85 -13.55 4.61
CA GLU A 51 -26.74 -14.48 4.48
C GLU A 51 -25.82 -14.09 3.31
N THR A 52 -26.42 -13.80 2.15
CA THR A 52 -25.67 -13.33 0.98
C THR A 52 -24.94 -12.03 1.29
N TYR A 53 -25.61 -11.05 1.88
CA TYR A 53 -25.04 -9.78 2.31
C TYR A 53 -23.84 -9.98 3.24
N THR A 54 -24.01 -10.77 4.30
CA THR A 54 -22.95 -11.06 5.28
C THR A 54 -21.75 -11.72 4.61
N THR A 55 -21.99 -12.69 3.74
CA THR A 55 -20.94 -13.38 2.98
C THR A 55 -20.20 -12.44 2.03
N SER A 56 -20.93 -11.59 1.31
CA SER A 56 -20.35 -10.61 0.39
C SER A 56 -19.53 -9.54 1.12
N VAL A 57 -20.01 -9.04 2.27
CA VAL A 57 -19.27 -8.10 3.13
C VAL A 57 -17.96 -8.72 3.61
N ALA A 58 -17.99 -9.97 4.09
CA ALA A 58 -16.79 -10.67 4.52
C ALA A 58 -15.79 -10.91 3.35
N THR A 59 -16.31 -11.30 2.18
CA THR A 59 -15.51 -11.51 0.96
C THR A 59 -14.85 -10.21 0.52
N LEU A 60 -15.59 -9.11 0.50
CA LEU A 60 -15.06 -7.80 0.15
C LEU A 60 -14.00 -7.34 1.15
N SER A 61 -14.23 -7.50 2.46
CA SER A 61 -13.23 -7.18 3.47
C SER A 61 -11.93 -7.97 3.28
N ALA A 62 -12.02 -9.27 3.05
CA ALA A 62 -10.85 -10.11 2.79
C ALA A 62 -10.09 -9.68 1.53
N ALA A 63 -10.81 -9.36 0.45
CA ALA A 63 -10.21 -8.86 -0.79
C ALA A 63 -9.47 -7.53 -0.56
N VAL A 64 -10.08 -6.60 0.16
CA VAL A 64 -9.46 -5.30 0.48
C VAL A 64 -8.20 -5.49 1.33
N LYS A 65 -8.23 -6.32 2.37
CA LYS A 65 -7.05 -6.65 3.19
C LYS A 65 -5.93 -7.28 2.37
N GLY A 66 -6.26 -8.19 1.46
CA GLY A 66 -5.28 -8.79 0.54
C GLY A 66 -4.65 -7.75 -0.38
N TYR A 67 -5.47 -6.87 -0.96
CA TYR A 67 -5.00 -5.79 -1.83
C TYR A 67 -4.10 -4.79 -1.09
N THR A 68 -4.49 -4.30 0.09
CA THR A 68 -3.69 -3.35 0.85
C THR A 68 -2.37 -3.96 1.33
N THR A 69 -2.37 -5.26 1.69
CA THR A 69 -1.13 -6.01 2.00
C THR A 69 -0.18 -6.05 0.79
N ALA A 70 -0.70 -6.41 -0.39
CA ALA A 70 0.09 -6.45 -1.61
C ALA A 70 0.63 -5.06 -1.98
N LEU A 71 -0.18 -4.02 -1.81
CA LEU A 71 0.19 -2.64 -2.08
C LEU A 71 1.32 -2.17 -1.15
N THR A 72 1.24 -2.45 0.15
CA THR A 72 2.30 -2.14 1.12
C THR A 72 3.59 -2.89 0.80
N GLY A 73 3.50 -4.16 0.39
CA GLY A 73 4.67 -4.93 -0.06
C GLY A 73 5.33 -4.31 -1.30
N PHE A 74 4.54 -3.87 -2.27
CA PHE A 74 5.06 -3.18 -3.45
C PHE A 74 5.68 -1.82 -3.09
N ALA A 75 5.07 -1.05 -2.19
CA ALA A 75 5.63 0.19 -1.67
C ALA A 75 6.99 -0.02 -1.00
N ALA A 76 7.15 -1.10 -0.22
CA ALA A 76 8.43 -1.45 0.41
C ALA A 76 9.52 -1.75 -0.64
N ASN A 77 9.18 -2.46 -1.72
CA ASN A 77 10.12 -2.71 -2.82
C ASN A 77 10.57 -1.42 -3.52
N ILE A 78 9.65 -0.46 -3.73
CA ILE A 78 9.99 0.85 -4.29
C ILE A 78 10.96 1.60 -3.36
N ALA A 79 10.69 1.62 -2.04
CA ALA A 79 11.58 2.27 -1.08
C ALA A 79 12.99 1.65 -1.08
N ALA A 80 13.08 0.31 -1.11
CA ALA A 80 14.36 -0.39 -1.18
C ALA A 80 15.13 -0.08 -2.48
N GLY A 81 14.42 0.04 -3.61
CA GLY A 81 14.99 0.47 -4.88
C GLY A 81 15.57 1.89 -4.80
N GLY A 82 14.81 2.85 -4.26
CA GLY A 82 15.27 4.23 -4.08
C GLY A 82 16.50 4.36 -3.18
N GLN A 83 16.57 3.57 -2.10
CA GLN A 83 17.76 3.50 -1.23
C GLN A 83 18.98 2.97 -1.99
N SER A 84 18.79 1.94 -2.81
CA SER A 84 19.87 1.35 -3.61
C SER A 84 20.44 2.35 -4.63
N TYR A 85 19.58 3.12 -5.31
CA TYR A 85 20.02 4.20 -6.21
C TYR A 85 20.81 5.28 -5.46
N THR A 86 20.32 5.71 -4.29
CA THR A 86 21.00 6.72 -3.47
C THR A 86 22.39 6.26 -3.02
N ALA A 87 22.51 5.01 -2.56
CA ALA A 87 23.78 4.44 -2.13
C ALA A 87 24.78 4.33 -3.29
N ASN A 88 24.30 3.94 -4.48
CA ASN A 88 25.15 3.86 -5.67
C ASN A 88 25.66 5.25 -6.09
N ASP A 89 24.81 6.28 -6.08
CA ASP A 89 25.19 7.67 -6.35
C ASP A 89 26.27 8.18 -5.39
N GLN A 90 26.13 7.91 -4.09
CA GLN A 90 27.11 8.29 -3.08
C GLN A 90 28.46 7.60 -3.31
N SER A 91 28.44 6.30 -3.64
CA SER A 91 29.64 5.53 -3.96
C SER A 91 30.35 6.09 -5.19
N GLN A 92 29.61 6.33 -6.28
CA GLN A 92 30.17 6.90 -7.52
C GLN A 92 30.74 8.31 -7.32
N SER A 93 30.01 9.17 -6.59
CA SER A 93 30.48 10.52 -6.27
C SER A 93 31.78 10.49 -5.47
N SER A 94 31.89 9.57 -4.51
CA SER A 94 33.10 9.41 -3.69
C SER A 94 34.28 8.93 -4.54
N ALA A 95 34.04 7.96 -5.43
CA ALA A 95 35.05 7.45 -6.36
C ALA A 95 35.57 8.54 -7.31
N MET A 96 34.70 9.38 -7.86
CA MET A 96 35.10 10.51 -8.71
C MET A 96 35.89 11.57 -7.95
N ASN A 97 35.47 11.94 -6.74
CA ASN A 97 36.20 12.92 -5.91
C ASN A 97 37.61 12.43 -5.58
N ASN A 98 37.76 11.13 -5.29
CA ASN A 98 39.06 10.51 -5.06
C ASN A 98 39.91 10.45 -6.35
N ALA A 99 39.30 10.21 -7.51
CA ALA A 99 40.00 10.20 -8.79
C ALA A 99 40.48 11.60 -9.21
N GLY A 100 39.70 12.64 -8.94
CA GLY A 100 40.04 14.03 -9.28
C GLY A 100 40.95 14.76 -8.27
N SER A 101 41.24 14.13 -7.13
CA SER A 101 42.18 14.66 -6.12
C SER A 101 43.63 14.17 -6.32
N ASN A 102 43.93 13.51 -7.45
CA ASN A 102 45.29 13.12 -7.87
C ASN A 102 45.77 13.98 -9.04
#